data_AF-A0A7C3YM77-F1
#
_entry.id   AF-A0A7C3YM77-F1
#
_cell.length_a   1.000
_cell.length_b   1.000
_cell.length_c   1.000
_cell.angle_alpha   90.00
_cell.angle_beta   90.00
_cell.angle_gamma   90.00
#
_symmetry.space_group_name_H-M   'P 1'
#
loop_
_entity.id
_entity.type
_entity.pdbx_description
1 polymer ?
#
loop_
_entity_poly.entity_id
_entity_poly.type
_entity_poly.pdbx_seq_one_letter_code
_entity_poly.pdbx_strand_id
1 'polypeptide(L)'
;YVDGKEDGVADAVDAVYGENDQPLVFMVHYDRWLKGLIDDVAIFNKALTEDQISTIMKGSVISAVSPKGKLATTWSNLKISDQ
;
A
#
# COMPACT_ATOMS: atom_id res chain seq x y z
N TYR A 1 6.99 -6.42 9.56
CA TYR A 1 7.62 -5.11 9.33
C TYR A 1 6.72 -4.04 9.92
N VAL A 2 7.28 -3.08 10.66
CA VAL A 2 6.61 -1.89 11.20
C VAL A 2 7.48 -0.69 10.86
N ASP A 3 6.88 0.39 10.35
CA ASP A 3 7.61 1.60 9.91
C ASP A 3 8.79 1.33 8.95
N GLY A 4 8.64 0.30 8.11
CA GLY A 4 9.63 -0.08 7.11
C GLY A 4 10.78 -0.95 7.63
N LYS A 5 10.77 -1.32 8.91
CA LYS A 5 11.79 -2.16 9.56
C LYS A 5 11.24 -3.55 9.89
N GLU A 6 12.04 -4.60 9.75
CA GLU A 6 11.63 -5.93 10.21
C GLU A 6 11.37 -5.94 11.72
N ASP A 7 10.20 -6.43 12.10
CA ASP A 7 9.72 -6.48 13.49
C ASP A 7 9.60 -7.93 14.02
N GLY A 8 9.61 -8.90 13.11
CA GLY A 8 9.53 -10.31 13.43
C GLY A 8 9.60 -11.18 12.18
N VAL A 9 10.05 -12.41 12.38
CA VAL A 9 10.18 -13.45 11.37
C VAL A 9 9.70 -14.77 11.95
N ALA A 10 9.05 -15.58 11.13
CA ALA A 10 8.65 -16.94 11.45
C ALA A 10 8.79 -17.81 10.21
N ASP A 11 9.03 -19.10 10.42
CA ASP A 11 9.05 -20.07 9.33
C ASP A 11 7.69 -20.12 8.63
N ALA A 12 7.72 -20.26 7.31
CA ALA A 12 6.50 -20.47 6.53
C ALA A 12 5.85 -21.79 6.97
N VAL A 13 4.62 -21.72 7.44
CA VAL A 13 3.76 -22.88 7.64
C VAL A 13 2.89 -23.05 6.41
N ASP A 14 2.61 -24.30 6.03
CA ASP A 14 1.64 -24.62 4.97
C ASP A 14 0.23 -24.30 5.49
N ALA A 15 -0.10 -23.02 5.48
CA ALA A 15 -1.32 -22.51 6.07
C ALA A 15 -2.49 -22.78 5.12
N VAL A 16 -3.34 -23.74 5.50
CA VAL A 16 -4.61 -23.95 4.82
C VAL A 16 -5.61 -22.90 5.32
N TYR A 17 -5.69 -21.78 4.63
CA TYR A 17 -6.80 -20.84 4.79
C TYR A 17 -7.93 -21.23 3.81
N GLY A 18 -9.17 -21.23 4.28
CA GLY A 18 -10.31 -21.56 3.44
C GLY A 18 -10.43 -20.56 2.28
N GLU A 19 -10.28 -21.04 1.05
CA GLU A 19 -10.53 -20.26 -0.15
C GLU A 19 -12.04 -20.07 -0.33
N ASN A 20 -12.45 -18.87 -0.74
CA ASN A 20 -13.82 -18.58 -1.13
C ASN A 20 -13.87 -17.39 -2.11
N ASP A 21 -14.97 -17.26 -2.84
CA ASP A 21 -15.17 -16.22 -3.86
C ASP A 21 -15.83 -14.94 -3.30
N GLN A 22 -15.85 -14.75 -1.98
CA GLN A 22 -16.46 -13.55 -1.40
C GLN A 22 -15.56 -12.33 -1.65
N PRO A 23 -16.15 -11.12 -1.70
CA PRO A 23 -15.37 -9.89 -1.80
C PRO A 23 -14.40 -9.73 -0.61
N LEU A 24 -13.24 -9.14 -0.88
CA LEU A 24 -12.36 -8.65 0.18
C LEU A 24 -13.04 -7.49 0.90
N VAL A 25 -13.21 -7.63 2.21
CA VAL A 25 -13.82 -6.59 3.05
C VAL A 25 -12.81 -6.10 4.09
N PHE A 26 -12.71 -4.78 4.24
CA PHE A 26 -11.89 -4.13 5.26
C PHE A 26 -12.74 -3.60 6.41
N MET A 27 -12.11 -3.38 7.56
CA MET A 27 -12.68 -2.68 8.72
C MET A 27 -13.91 -3.35 9.38
N VAL A 28 -14.22 -4.61 9.07
CA VAL A 28 -15.36 -5.33 9.66
C VAL A 28 -15.04 -6.81 9.89
N HIS A 29 -15.58 -7.37 10.99
CA HIS A 29 -15.63 -8.80 11.23
C HIS A 29 -16.87 -9.14 12.08
N TYR A 30 -17.84 -9.84 11.49
CA TYR A 30 -19.20 -10.05 12.03
C TYR A 30 -19.88 -8.72 12.41
N ASP A 31 -20.14 -8.51 13.69
CA ASP A 31 -20.79 -7.35 14.30
C ASP A 31 -19.79 -6.34 14.88
N ARG A 32 -18.51 -6.44 14.49
CA ARG A 32 -17.45 -5.55 14.96
C ARG A 32 -16.87 -4.75 13.81
N TRP A 33 -16.71 -3.45 14.05
CA TRP A 33 -16.09 -2.52 13.12
C TRP A 33 -14.84 -1.89 13.70
N LEU A 34 -13.86 -1.63 12.84
CA LEU A 34 -12.68 -0.85 13.22
C LEU A 34 -13.11 0.60 13.50
N LYS A 35 -12.76 1.12 14.68
CA LYS A 35 -12.87 2.55 15.00
C LYS A 35 -11.53 3.24 14.74
N GLY A 36 -11.24 3.52 13.47
CA GLY A 36 -9.97 4.10 13.04
C GLY A 36 -9.97 4.48 11.56
N LEU A 37 -8.79 4.86 11.04
CA LEU A 37 -8.56 5.19 9.63
C LEU A 37 -7.52 4.23 9.04
N ILE A 38 -7.69 3.88 7.77
CA ILE A 38 -6.70 3.16 6.96
C ILE A 38 -6.55 3.97 5.67
N ASP A 39 -5.32 4.05 5.16
CA ASP A 39 -5.00 4.65 3.88
C ASP A 39 -3.90 3.85 3.16
N ASP A 40 -3.70 4.08 1.87
CA ASP A 40 -2.62 3.52 1.03
C ASP A 40 -2.50 1.97 1.05
N VAL A 41 -3.63 1.27 0.97
CA VAL A 41 -3.66 -0.21 0.94
C VAL A 41 -3.17 -0.76 -0.40
N ALA A 42 -2.18 -1.65 -0.37
CA ALA A 42 -1.68 -2.39 -1.53
C ALA A 42 -1.60 -3.90 -1.26
N ILE A 43 -1.88 -4.69 -2.29
CA ILE A 43 -1.79 -6.16 -2.25
C ILE A 43 -0.81 -6.62 -3.33
N PHE A 44 0.13 -7.48 -2.94
CA PHE A 44 1.18 -7.99 -3.83
C PHE A 44 1.06 -9.51 -3.92
N ASN A 45 1.19 -10.05 -5.13
CA ASN A 45 1.23 -11.50 -5.38
C ASN A 45 2.64 -12.10 -5.21
N LYS A 46 3.54 -11.37 -4.56
CA LYS A 46 4.94 -11.76 -4.35
C LYS A 46 5.42 -11.24 -3.00
N ALA A 47 6.42 -11.92 -2.44
CA ALA A 47 7.17 -11.38 -1.31
C ALA A 47 7.96 -10.14 -1.74
N LEU A 48 7.95 -9.11 -0.90
CA LEU A 48 8.72 -7.89 -1.10
C LEU A 48 10.09 -8.02 -0.43
N THR A 49 11.11 -7.38 -1.00
CA THR A 49 12.41 -7.22 -0.35
C THR A 49 12.36 -6.10 0.68
N GLU A 50 13.31 -6.08 1.63
CA GLU A 50 13.43 -5.02 2.63
C GLU A 50 13.54 -3.62 1.98
N ASP A 51 14.35 -3.48 0.93
CA ASP A 51 14.47 -2.23 0.17
C ASP A 51 13.14 -1.77 -0.44
N GLN A 52 12.34 -2.70 -0.96
CA GLN A 52 11.02 -2.39 -1.52
C GLN A 52 10.07 -1.91 -0.43
N ILE A 53 10.05 -2.57 0.73
CA ILE A 53 9.26 -2.18 1.90
C ILE A 53 9.67 -0.78 2.38
N SER A 54 10.98 -0.54 2.53
CA SER A 54 11.51 0.78 2.93
C SER A 54 11.11 1.89 1.96
N THR A 55 11.14 1.60 0.65
CA THR A 55 10.76 2.56 -0.38
C THR A 55 9.27 2.89 -0.32
N ILE A 56 8.42 1.88 -0.13
CA ILE A 56 6.97 2.05 0.00
C ILE A 56 6.63 2.89 1.24
N MET A 57 7.25 2.59 2.39
CA MET A 57 6.97 3.29 3.65
C MET A 57 7.41 4.75 3.67
N LYS A 58 8.31 5.16 2.75
CA LYS A 58 8.65 6.58 2.53
C LYS A 58 7.55 7.36 1.79
N GLY A 59 6.43 6.73 1.44
CA GLY A 59 5.25 7.37 0.85
C GLY A 59 5.34 7.70 -0.64
N SER A 60 6.40 7.26 -1.32
CA SER A 60 6.72 7.73 -2.68
C SER A 60 6.17 6.84 -3.81
N VAL A 61 5.62 5.66 -3.50
CA VAL A 61 5.45 4.58 -4.50
C VAL A 61 4.00 4.20 -4.79
N ILE A 62 3.08 4.43 -3.86
CA ILE A 62 1.69 4.01 -4.00
C ILE A 62 0.81 5.23 -4.28
N SER A 63 0.71 5.61 -5.55
CA SER A 63 -0.28 6.58 -5.98
C SER A 63 -1.31 5.85 -6.81
N ALA A 64 -2.59 5.90 -6.40
CA ALA A 64 -3.70 5.23 -7.09
C ALA A 64 -3.82 5.66 -8.57
N VAL A 65 -3.24 6.82 -8.92
CA VAL A 65 -3.15 7.33 -10.28
C VAL A 65 -1.75 7.84 -10.58
N SER A 66 -1.29 7.68 -11.82
CA SER A 66 -0.05 8.33 -12.25
C SER A 66 -0.20 9.86 -12.13
N PRO A 67 0.74 10.55 -11.47
CA PRO A 67 0.74 12.01 -11.41
C PRO A 67 1.13 12.63 -12.76
N LYS A 68 1.70 11.85 -13.70
CA LYS A 68 2.10 12.31 -15.02
C LYS A 68 0.89 12.80 -15.82
N GLY A 69 0.97 14.02 -16.33
CA GLY A 69 -0.07 14.62 -17.18
C GLY A 69 -1.35 15.03 -16.44
N LYS A 70 -1.36 15.03 -15.10
CA LYS A 70 -2.43 15.65 -14.32
C LYS A 70 -2.29 17.17 -14.40
N LEU A 71 -3.39 17.90 -14.31
CA LEU A 71 -3.39 19.37 -14.42
C LEU A 71 -2.39 20.00 -13.45
N ALA A 72 -2.38 19.56 -12.18
CA ALA A 72 -1.45 20.08 -11.18
C ALA A 72 0.03 19.93 -11.58
N THR A 73 0.42 18.78 -12.14
CA THR A 73 1.81 18.53 -12.56
C THR A 73 2.15 19.25 -13.86
N THR A 74 1.23 19.31 -14.83
CA THR A 74 1.42 20.10 -16.06
C THR A 74 1.61 21.58 -15.75
N TRP A 75 0.78 22.16 -14.87
CA TRP A 75 0.91 23.56 -14.46
C TRP A 75 2.19 23.84 -13.66
N SER A 76 2.60 22.92 -12.79
CA SER A 76 3.89 23.03 -12.09
C SER A 76 5.06 23.06 -13.08
N ASN A 77 5.05 22.18 -14.08
CA ASN A 77 6.11 22.11 -15.08
C ASN A 77 6.16 23.37 -15.96
N LEU A 78 5.02 23.91 -16.38
CA LEU A 78 4.94 25.18 -17.11
C LEU A 78 5.52 26.34 -16.31
N LYS A 79 5.19 26.45 -15.02
CA LYS A 79 5.72 27.52 -14.17
C LYS A 79 7.23 27.45 -13.96
N ILE A 80 7.79 26.25 -13.91
CA ILE A 80 9.24 26.05 -13.77
C ILE A 80 9.96 26.37 -15.08
N SER A 81 9.36 26.08 -16.24
CA SER A 81 9.97 26.41 -17.54
C SER A 81 10.00 27.91 -17.85
N ASP A 82 9.18 28.71 -17.17
CA ASP A 82 9.14 30.17 -17.32
C ASP A 82 10.14 30.92 -16.41
N GLN A 83 10.95 30.20 -15.61
CA GLN A 83 12.01 30.73 -14.74
C GLN A 83 13.39 30.40 -15.29
#